data_AF-A0A8J3XDK7-F1
#
_entry.id   AF-A0A8J3XDK7-F1
#
_cell.length_a   1.000
_cell.length_b   1.000
_cell.length_c   1.000
_cell.angle_alpha   90.00
_cell.angle_beta   90.00
_cell.angle_gamma   90.00
#
_symmetry.space_group_name_H-M   'P 1'
#
loop_
_entity.id
_entity.type
_entity.pdbx_description
1 polymer ?
#
loop_
_entity_poly.entity_id
_entity_poly.type
_entity_poly.pdbx_seq_one_letter_code
_entity_poly.pdbx_strand_id
1 'polypeptide(L)'
;MTAPRDPLEPRGETPGWFVSSCPLLAQETELGASPLSPVVEWPPTGPVKVWHAERAGGFDAVLAHIARDAVDVVTGPRAQTISRCEVPGCVRIFLREHARRISCSTTCGDRVRAERHYRLHQAGRDG
;
A
#
# COMPACT_ATOMS: atom_id res chain seq x y z
N MET A 1 -34.38 11.10 -26.82
CA MET A 1 -34.50 11.34 -25.38
C MET A 1 -33.84 10.17 -24.68
N THR A 2 -32.55 10.31 -24.39
CA THR A 2 -31.70 9.26 -23.83
C THR A 2 -31.41 9.64 -22.39
N ALA A 3 -31.78 8.79 -21.43
CA ALA A 3 -31.57 9.06 -20.01
C ALA A 3 -30.05 9.17 -19.68
N PRO A 4 -29.65 9.97 -18.68
CA PRO A 4 -28.27 10.03 -18.21
C PRO A 4 -27.89 8.73 -17.49
N ARG A 5 -26.67 8.23 -17.76
CA ARG A 5 -26.10 7.03 -17.12
C ARG A 5 -25.65 7.32 -15.68
N ASP A 6 -25.92 6.37 -14.79
CA ASP A 6 -25.57 6.40 -13.37
C ASP A 6 -24.04 6.22 -13.17
N PRO A 7 -23.34 7.10 -12.41
CA PRO A 7 -21.89 7.00 -12.18
C PRO A 7 -21.44 5.83 -11.29
N LEU A 8 -22.36 5.05 -10.70
CA LEU A 8 -22.04 4.02 -9.71
C LEU A 8 -22.24 2.57 -10.18
N GLU A 9 -22.45 2.30 -11.46
CA GLU A 9 -22.45 0.92 -11.96
C GLU A 9 -21.02 0.35 -11.97
N PRO A 10 -20.73 -0.73 -11.20
CA PRO A 10 -19.44 -1.39 -11.22
C PRO A 10 -19.24 -2.06 -12.58
N ARG A 11 -18.24 -1.59 -13.33
CA ARG A 11 -17.82 -2.23 -14.58
C ARG A 11 -17.05 -3.50 -14.29
N GLY A 12 -17.60 -4.64 -14.69
CA GLY A 12 -16.84 -5.84 -15.00
C GLY A 12 -16.76 -6.86 -13.88
N GLU A 13 -17.05 -8.10 -14.28
CA GLU A 13 -16.82 -9.33 -13.54
C GLU A 13 -15.45 -9.34 -12.86
N THR A 14 -15.44 -9.57 -11.56
CA THR A 14 -14.23 -9.91 -10.83
C THR A 14 -13.68 -11.24 -11.38
N PRO A 15 -12.45 -11.31 -11.92
CA PRO A 15 -11.97 -12.57 -12.46
C PRO A 15 -11.72 -13.58 -11.32
N GLY A 16 -12.23 -14.79 -11.47
CA GLY A 16 -12.27 -15.88 -10.48
C GLY A 16 -10.94 -16.52 -10.08
N TRP A 17 -9.82 -15.81 -10.16
CA TRP A 17 -8.54 -16.24 -9.57
C TRP A 17 -8.34 -15.73 -8.14
N PHE A 18 -9.27 -14.93 -7.61
CA PHE A 18 -9.14 -14.35 -6.26
C PHE A 18 -9.57 -15.28 -5.12
N VAL A 19 -10.37 -16.34 -5.38
CA VAL A 19 -10.76 -17.29 -4.33
C VAL A 19 -10.95 -18.67 -4.96
N SER A 20 -9.86 -19.39 -5.23
CA SER A 20 -9.92 -20.86 -5.24
C SER A 20 -8.53 -21.49 -5.26
N SER A 21 -8.23 -22.20 -4.17
CA SER A 21 -7.28 -23.31 -4.10
C SER A 21 -5.79 -23.01 -4.36
N CYS A 22 -5.11 -22.45 -3.36
CA CYS A 22 -3.69 -22.70 -3.15
C CYS A 22 -3.51 -23.54 -1.87
N PRO A 23 -3.42 -24.88 -1.96
CA PRO A 23 -3.22 -25.74 -0.78
C PRO A 23 -1.80 -25.62 -0.18
N LEU A 24 -0.92 -24.79 -0.76
CA LEU A 24 0.37 -24.42 -0.16
C LEU A 24 0.25 -23.35 0.94
N LEU A 25 -0.89 -22.67 1.09
CA LEU A 25 -1.06 -21.66 2.15
C LEU A 25 -1.30 -22.25 3.54
N ALA A 26 -1.50 -23.56 3.66
CA ALA A 26 -1.70 -24.23 4.94
C ALA A 26 -0.40 -24.74 5.59
N GLN A 27 0.77 -24.59 4.94
CA GLN A 27 2.05 -25.06 5.47
C GLN A 27 2.96 -23.93 6.00
N GLU A 28 2.62 -22.67 5.74
CA GLU A 28 3.42 -21.50 6.17
C GLU A 28 3.12 -21.04 7.61
N THR A 29 2.33 -21.78 8.40
CA THR A 29 1.98 -21.40 9.78
C THR A 29 3.07 -21.70 10.83
N GLU A 30 4.24 -22.20 10.41
CA GLU A 30 5.40 -22.40 11.30
C GLU A 30 6.55 -21.42 11.08
N LEU A 31 6.44 -20.50 10.11
CA LEU A 31 7.33 -19.35 10.04
C LEU A 31 6.87 -18.35 11.10
N GLY A 32 7.55 -18.43 12.25
CA GLY A 32 7.20 -17.78 13.50
C GLY A 32 7.07 -16.26 13.39
N ALA A 33 5.91 -15.78 12.97
CA ALA A 33 5.47 -14.45 13.37
C ALA A 33 5.33 -14.49 14.89
N SER A 34 6.15 -13.71 15.60
CA SER A 34 5.96 -13.52 17.04
C SER A 34 4.56 -12.92 17.22
N PRO A 35 3.60 -13.61 17.86
CA PRO A 35 2.24 -13.10 17.97
C PRO A 35 2.27 -11.78 18.75
N LEU A 36 1.60 -10.77 18.19
CA LEU A 36 1.40 -9.48 18.84
C LEU A 36 0.05 -9.47 19.55
N SER A 37 0.11 -9.32 20.87
CA SER A 37 -1.07 -9.21 21.72
C SER A 37 -1.29 -7.75 22.13
N PRO A 38 -2.54 -7.23 22.07
CA PRO A 38 -2.84 -5.91 22.56
C PRO A 38 -2.86 -5.92 24.09
N VAL A 39 -2.15 -4.98 24.71
CA VAL A 39 -2.08 -4.78 26.15
C VAL A 39 -2.47 -3.34 26.46
N VAL A 40 -3.07 -3.13 27.62
CA VAL A 40 -3.33 -1.79 28.15
C VAL A 40 -2.28 -1.48 29.20
N GLU A 41 -1.49 -0.44 28.96
CA GLU A 41 -0.59 0.12 29.95
C GLU A 41 -1.24 1.33 30.62
N TRP A 42 -0.96 1.52 31.92
CA TRP A 42 -1.58 2.55 32.75
C TRP A 42 -0.54 3.57 33.26
N PRO A 43 0.01 4.44 32.40
CA PRO A 43 0.84 5.55 32.83
C PRO A 43 0.00 6.63 33.56
N PRO A 44 0.64 7.55 34.32
CA PRO A 44 -0.05 8.66 35.00
C PRO A 44 -0.87 9.56 34.06
N THR A 45 -0.59 9.54 32.77
CA THR A 45 -1.32 10.30 31.73
C THR A 45 -2.62 9.62 31.25
N GLY A 46 -2.94 8.42 31.75
CA GLY A 46 -4.13 7.65 31.38
C GLY A 46 -3.81 6.40 30.55
N PRO A 47 -4.81 5.51 30.32
CA PRO A 47 -4.58 4.22 29.68
C PRO A 47 -4.14 4.37 28.21
N VAL A 48 -3.11 3.63 27.82
CA VAL A 48 -2.61 3.57 26.44
C VAL A 48 -2.61 2.13 25.94
N LYS A 49 -3.02 1.93 24.68
CA LYS A 49 -2.96 0.62 24.02
C LYS A 49 -1.57 0.41 23.45
N VAL A 50 -0.89 -0.64 23.90
CA VAL A 50 0.44 -1.05 23.45
C VAL A 50 0.37 -2.46 22.87
N TRP A 51 1.22 -2.77 21.91
CA TRP A 51 1.33 -4.12 21.33
C TRP A 51 2.57 -4.80 21.89
N HIS A 52 2.39 -5.97 22.48
CA HIS A 52 3.49 -6.76 23.03
C HIS A 52 3.69 -8.02 22.19
N ALA A 53 4.93 -8.28 21.81
CA ALA A 53 5.33 -9.54 21.20
C ALA A 53 5.54 -10.59 22.30
N GLU A 54 4.94 -11.78 22.18
CA GLU A 54 5.10 -12.85 23.17
C GLU A 54 6.56 -13.27 23.36
N ARG A 55 7.35 -13.21 22.28
CA ARG A 55 8.81 -13.29 22.36
C ARG A 55 9.40 -11.91 22.10
N ALA A 56 9.97 -11.32 23.14
CA ALA A 56 10.67 -10.06 23.08
C ALA A 56 12.05 -10.25 22.41
N GLY A 57 12.39 -9.34 21.51
CA GLY A 57 13.68 -9.32 20.81
C GLY A 57 13.73 -10.21 19.57
N GLY A 58 14.76 -9.99 18.75
CA GLY A 58 14.97 -10.71 17.50
C GLY A 58 14.24 -10.13 16.29
N PHE A 59 14.58 -10.67 15.12
CA PHE A 59 14.06 -10.21 13.83
C PHE A 59 12.55 -10.43 13.67
N ASP A 60 12.03 -11.55 14.19
CA ASP A 60 10.61 -11.90 14.09
C ASP A 60 9.70 -10.94 14.85
N ALA A 61 10.13 -10.44 16.01
CA ALA A 61 9.39 -9.43 16.75
C ALA A 61 9.31 -8.10 15.96
N VAL A 62 10.42 -7.69 15.34
CA VAL A 62 10.46 -6.49 14.48
C VAL A 62 9.55 -6.66 13.27
N LEU A 63 9.60 -7.81 12.59
CA LEU A 63 8.72 -8.11 11.47
C LEU A 63 7.25 -8.11 11.86
N ALA A 64 6.91 -8.67 13.02
CA ALA A 64 5.53 -8.68 13.51
C ALA A 64 4.99 -7.25 13.70
N HIS A 65 5.80 -6.35 14.28
CA HIS A 65 5.43 -4.93 14.41
C HIS A 65 5.23 -4.26 13.04
N ILE A 66 6.15 -4.48 12.08
CA ILE A 66 6.02 -3.93 10.72
C ILE A 66 4.76 -4.46 10.03
N ALA A 67 4.49 -5.76 10.13
CA ALA A 67 3.32 -6.38 9.51
C ALA A 67 2.02 -5.81 10.09
N ARG A 68 1.95 -5.68 11.41
CA ARG A 68 0.80 -5.08 12.10
C ARG A 68 0.59 -3.62 11.71
N ASP A 69 1.66 -2.83 11.66
CA ASP A 69 1.56 -1.42 11.23
C ASP A 69 1.17 -1.29 9.76
N ALA A 70 1.64 -2.20 8.91
CA ALA A 70 1.20 -2.26 7.51
C ALA A 70 -0.31 -2.57 7.42
N VAL A 71 -0.83 -3.52 8.21
CA VAL A 71 -2.26 -3.82 8.31
C VAL A 71 -3.03 -2.56 8.73
N ASP A 72 -2.60 -1.90 9.81
CA ASP A 72 -3.19 -0.64 10.28
C ASP A 72 -3.24 0.45 9.20
N VAL A 73 -2.19 0.58 8.38
CA VAL A 73 -2.14 1.56 7.30
C VAL A 73 -3.14 1.22 6.19
N VAL A 74 -3.26 -0.05 5.80
CA VAL A 74 -4.13 -0.47 4.69
C VAL A 74 -5.60 -0.62 5.09
N THR A 75 -5.90 -0.81 6.38
CA THR A 75 -7.29 -0.89 6.89
C THR A 75 -7.74 0.38 7.61
N GLY A 76 -6.82 1.31 7.90
CA GLY A 76 -7.09 2.53 8.67
C GLY A 76 -7.57 3.71 7.84
N PRO A 77 -7.70 4.89 8.46
CA PRO A 77 -8.24 6.10 7.81
C PRO A 77 -7.44 6.58 6.58
N ARG A 78 -6.17 6.19 6.49
CA ARG A 78 -5.27 6.55 5.38
C ARG A 78 -5.37 5.59 4.21
N ALA A 79 -6.12 4.49 4.30
CA ALA A 79 -6.24 3.47 3.26
C ALA A 79 -6.63 4.09 1.90
N GLN A 80 -7.60 5.00 1.89
CA GLN A 80 -8.06 5.72 0.70
C GLN A 80 -7.01 6.65 0.07
N THR A 81 -5.93 6.98 0.78
CA THR A 81 -4.82 7.78 0.26
C THR A 81 -3.75 6.94 -0.39
N ILE A 82 -3.80 5.62 -0.25
CA ILE A 82 -2.83 4.71 -0.87
C ILE A 82 -3.03 4.75 -2.39
N SER A 83 -1.96 5.03 -3.11
CA SER A 83 -1.93 5.08 -4.57
C SER A 83 -0.74 4.29 -5.09
N ARG A 84 -0.92 3.69 -6.27
CA ARG A 84 0.20 3.14 -7.05
C ARG A 84 0.97 4.26 -7.73
N CYS A 85 2.28 4.06 -7.88
CA CYS A 85 3.10 4.93 -8.71
C CYS A 85 2.63 4.86 -10.17
N GLU A 86 2.48 6.01 -10.82
CA GLU A 86 2.04 6.08 -12.22
C GLU A 86 3.20 6.00 -13.23
N VAL A 87 4.45 5.85 -12.76
CA VAL A 87 5.63 5.73 -13.62
C VAL A 87 5.73 4.32 -14.22
N PRO A 88 5.89 4.19 -15.55
CA PRO A 88 6.02 2.88 -16.19
C PRO A 88 7.14 2.02 -15.60
N GLY A 89 6.79 0.78 -15.25
CA GLY A 89 7.70 -0.20 -14.64
C GLY A 89 7.90 -0.05 -13.13
N CYS A 90 7.24 0.89 -12.46
CA CYS A 90 7.29 1.02 -11.01
C CYS A 90 6.13 0.26 -10.34
N VAL A 91 6.44 -0.64 -9.40
CA VAL A 91 5.44 -1.44 -8.67
C VAL A 91 5.14 -0.91 -7.26
N ARG A 92 5.78 0.19 -6.86
CA ARG A 92 5.66 0.73 -5.51
C ARG A 92 4.34 1.46 -5.30
N ILE A 93 3.85 1.41 -4.07
CA ILE A 93 2.72 2.22 -3.56
C ILE A 93 3.24 3.39 -2.72
N PHE A 94 2.43 4.42 -2.55
CA PHE A 94 2.72 5.56 -1.68
C PHE A 94 1.42 6.17 -1.13
N LEU A 95 1.56 6.98 -0.08
CA LEU A 95 0.45 7.77 0.48
C LEU A 95 0.36 9.10 -0.25
N ARG A 96 -0.76 9.32 -0.94
CA ARG A 96 -1.06 10.52 -1.73
C ARG A 96 -1.63 11.61 -0.83
N GLU A 97 -0.75 12.33 -0.16
CA GLU A 97 -1.10 13.48 0.70
C GLU A 97 -1.51 14.72 -0.10
N HIS A 98 -1.11 14.80 -1.38
CA HIS A 98 -1.48 15.87 -2.30
C HIS A 98 -2.04 15.30 -3.59
N ALA A 99 -3.18 15.82 -4.06
CA ALA A 99 -3.89 15.31 -5.24
C ALA A 99 -3.01 15.26 -6.51
N ARG A 100 -2.08 16.21 -6.66
CA ARG A 100 -1.17 16.30 -7.83
C ARG A 100 0.03 15.34 -7.78
N ARG A 101 0.27 14.64 -6.67
CA ARG A 101 1.41 13.72 -6.54
C ARG A 101 1.07 12.39 -7.21
N ILE A 102 1.77 12.08 -8.30
CA ILE A 102 1.58 10.84 -9.10
C ILE A 102 2.71 9.81 -8.94
N SER A 103 3.81 10.18 -8.29
CA SER A 103 5.02 9.36 -8.16
C SER A 103 5.33 8.95 -6.71
N CYS A 104 5.87 7.74 -6.54
CA CYS A 104 6.20 7.20 -5.22
C CYS A 104 7.43 7.88 -4.57
N SER A 105 8.33 8.45 -5.37
CA SER A 105 9.57 9.07 -4.88
C SER A 105 10.08 10.16 -5.82
N THR A 106 11.09 10.90 -5.37
CA THR A 106 11.85 11.87 -6.17
C THR A 106 12.41 11.23 -7.42
N THR A 107 13.05 10.06 -7.32
CA THR A 107 13.60 9.31 -8.46
C THR A 107 12.54 9.00 -9.54
N CYS A 108 11.34 8.57 -9.14
CA CYS A 108 10.25 8.35 -10.09
C CYS A 108 9.75 9.68 -10.69
N GLY A 109 9.69 10.75 -9.89
CA GLY A 109 9.37 12.09 -10.38
C GLY A 109 10.39 12.62 -11.40
N ASP A 110 11.67 12.38 -11.18
CA ASP A 110 12.75 12.75 -12.10
C ASP A 110 12.64 12.03 -13.44
N ARG A 111 12.29 10.73 -13.42
CA ARG A 111 12.00 9.98 -14.65
C ARG A 111 10.89 10.61 -15.48
N VAL A 112 9.78 11.02 -14.86
CA VAL A 112 8.68 11.70 -15.56
C VAL A 112 9.15 13.03 -16.16
N ARG A 113 9.95 13.80 -15.41
CA ARG A 113 10.51 15.07 -15.90
C ARG A 113 11.45 14.87 -17.09
N ALA A 114 12.33 13.87 -17.01
CA ALA A 114 13.28 13.53 -18.07
C ALA A 114 12.55 13.09 -19.35
N GLU A 115 11.55 12.21 -19.24
CA GLU A 115 10.75 11.76 -20.38
C GLU A 115 10.02 12.92 -21.06
N ARG A 116 9.42 13.84 -20.28
CA ARG A 116 8.81 15.06 -20.82
C ARG A 116 9.83 15.92 -21.57
N HIS A 117 11.01 16.10 -21.01
CA HIS A 117 12.09 16.87 -21.66
C HIS A 117 12.52 16.23 -22.98
N TYR A 118 12.79 14.92 -23.01
CA TYR A 118 13.18 14.23 -24.24
C TYR A 118 12.11 14.31 -25.32
N ARG A 119 10.82 14.12 -24.97
CA ARG A 119 9.71 14.28 -25.93
C ARG A 119 9.68 15.67 -26.57
N LEU A 120 9.88 16.72 -25.78
CA LEU A 120 9.91 18.10 -26.29
C LEU A 120 11.10 18.34 -27.22
N HIS A 121 12.28 17.84 -26.87
CA HIS A 121 13.48 18.01 -27.70
C HIS A 121 13.48 17.14 -28.96
N GLN A 122 12.85 15.97 -28.93
CA GLN A 122 12.74 15.11 -30.11
C GLN A 122 11.73 15.68 -31.10
N ALA A 123 10.58 16.18 -30.63
CA ALA A 123 9.61 16.87 -31.48
C ALA A 123 10.17 18.13 -32.17
N GLY A 124 11.14 18.82 -31.57
CA GLY A 124 11.83 19.95 -32.18
C GLY A 124 12.99 19.59 -33.12
N ARG A 125 13.36 18.30 -33.22
CA ARG A 125 14.37 17.79 -34.16
C ARG A 125 13.75 17.17 -35.41
N ASP A 126 12.49 16.75 -35.31
CA ASP A 126 11.74 16.07 -36.38
C ASP A 126 10.87 17.04 -37.21
N GLY A 127 10.94 18.36 -36.97
CA GLY A 127 10.25 19.41 -37.72
C GLY A 127 11.22 20.47 -38.24
#